data_AF-A0A2V8I5Q6-F1
#
_entry.id   AF-A0A2V8I5Q6-F1
#
_cell.length_a   1.000
_cell.length_b   1.000
_cell.length_c   1.000
_cell.angle_alpha   90.00
_cell.angle_beta   90.00
_cell.angle_gamma   90.00
#
_symmetry.space_group_name_H-M   'P 1'
#
loop_
_entity.id
_entity.type
_entity.pdbx_description
1 polymer ?
#
loop_
_entity_poly.entity_id
_entity_poly.type
_entity_poly.pdbx_seq_one_letter_code
_entity_poly.pdbx_strand_id
1 'polypeptide(L)'
;VYVGGDTQGVANLEYRIPVAGHVLTLAPFFDLGNAWVLKKDQLTRQIINARGQLVKVPVMLLPGTNSSIRTSTGMELQILLPVINVPFRVIYAINPNRLDRSLVGPMTGSPFGIHEKFNEFKFTVGRTF
;
A
#
# COMPACT_ATOMS: atom_id res chain seq x y z
N VAL A 1 5.00 13.50 2.81
CA VAL A 1 4.90 12.99 1.41
C VAL A 1 5.43 11.56 1.40
N TYR A 2 4.64 10.60 0.91
CA TYR A 2 5.13 9.23 0.65
C TYR A 2 5.82 9.23 -0.71
N VAL A 3 7.07 8.77 -0.77
CA VAL A 3 7.92 8.90 -1.97
C VAL A 3 8.23 7.57 -2.65
N GLY A 4 7.72 6.46 -2.12
CA GLY A 4 7.97 5.11 -2.65
C GLY A 4 9.39 4.60 -2.41
N GLY A 5 9.83 3.68 -3.26
CA GLY A 5 11.16 3.05 -3.24
C GLY A 5 11.71 2.90 -4.67
N ASP A 6 12.97 2.48 -4.79
CA ASP A 6 13.62 2.23 -6.09
C ASP A 6 13.29 0.85 -6.66
N THR A 7 12.78 -0.06 -5.82
CA THR A 7 12.38 -1.41 -6.19
C THR A 7 11.02 -1.73 -5.58
N GLN A 8 10.13 -2.40 -6.31
CA GLN A 8 8.84 -2.84 -5.78
C GLN A 8 8.54 -4.26 -6.19
N GLY A 9 7.73 -4.93 -5.38
CA GLY A 9 7.29 -6.29 -5.63
C GLY A 9 5.88 -6.44 -5.08
N VAL A 10 5.01 -7.03 -5.90
CA VAL A 10 3.62 -7.31 -5.57
C VAL A 10 3.27 -8.72 -6.03
N ALA A 11 2.44 -9.41 -5.28
CA ALA A 11 1.82 -10.65 -5.70
C ALA A 11 0.39 -10.70 -5.17
N ASN A 12 -0.49 -11.31 -5.97
CA ASN A 12 -1.90 -11.48 -5.68
C ASN A 12 -2.26 -12.95 -5.84
N LEU A 13 -2.97 -13.49 -4.86
CA LEU A 13 -3.60 -14.79 -4.90
C LEU A 13 -5.10 -14.61 -4.79
N GLU A 14 -5.83 -15.07 -5.80
CA GLU A 14 -7.28 -14.94 -5.88
C GLU A 14 -7.90 -16.28 -6.25
N TYR A 15 -8.97 -16.68 -5.56
CA TYR A 15 -9.70 -17.90 -5.87
C TYR A 15 -11.14 -17.57 -6.26
N ARG A 16 -11.49 -17.81 -7.53
CA ARG A 16 -12.81 -17.45 -8.08
C ARG A 16 -13.78 -18.63 -8.03
N ILE A 17 -14.90 -18.44 -7.33
CA ILE A 17 -15.96 -19.42 -7.15
C ILE A 17 -17.22 -18.92 -7.88
N PRO A 18 -17.66 -19.59 -8.96
CA PRO A 18 -18.95 -19.29 -9.57
C PRO A 18 -20.06 -19.81 -8.65
N VAL A 19 -20.86 -18.90 -8.08
CA VAL A 19 -21.95 -19.23 -7.14
C VAL A 19 -23.26 -19.46 -7.88
N ALA A 20 -23.60 -18.59 -8.83
CA ALA A 20 -24.81 -18.69 -9.63
C ALA A 20 -24.46 -18.56 -11.12
N GLY A 21 -24.01 -19.68 -11.70
CA GLY A 21 -23.51 -19.73 -13.06
C GLY A 21 -22.44 -18.66 -13.32
N HIS A 22 -22.57 -17.95 -14.44
CA HIS A 22 -21.65 -16.87 -14.83
C HIS A 22 -22.07 -15.49 -14.29
N VAL A 23 -23.19 -15.40 -13.56
CA VAL A 23 -23.77 -14.11 -13.12
C VAL A 23 -23.19 -13.67 -11.79
N LEU A 24 -23.00 -14.60 -10.85
CA LEU A 24 -22.49 -14.30 -9.51
C LEU A 24 -21.19 -15.07 -9.25
N THR A 25 -20.10 -14.34 -9.04
CA THR A 25 -18.79 -14.89 -8.67
C THR A 25 -18.36 -14.34 -7.33
N LEU A 26 -17.89 -15.22 -6.46
CA LEU A 26 -17.23 -14.88 -5.21
C LEU A 26 -15.72 -15.07 -5.37
N ALA A 27 -14.92 -14.09 -4.97
CA ALA A 27 -13.48 -14.11 -5.11
C ALA A 27 -12.78 -13.66 -3.82
N PRO A 28 -12.56 -14.57 -2.84
CA PRO A 28 -11.59 -14.32 -1.79
C PRO A 28 -10.20 -14.07 -2.39
N PHE A 29 -9.48 -13.11 -1.83
CA PHE A 29 -8.15 -12.72 -2.28
C PHE A 29 -7.18 -12.50 -1.12
N PHE A 30 -5.89 -12.59 -1.45
CA PHE A 30 -4.77 -12.26 -0.61
C PHE A 30 -3.70 -11.57 -1.45
N ASP A 31 -3.41 -10.32 -1.15
CA ASP A 31 -2.32 -9.56 -1.75
C ASP A 31 -1.16 -9.44 -0.77
N LEU A 32 0.04 -9.42 -1.34
CA LEU A 32 1.27 -9.05 -0.68
C LEU A 32 2.02 -8.04 -1.54
N GLY A 33 2.61 -7.04 -0.92
CA GLY A 33 3.34 -6.02 -1.63
C GLY A 33 4.32 -5.28 -0.74
N ASN A 34 5.42 -4.81 -1.32
CA ASN A 34 6.29 -3.86 -0.66
C ASN A 34 7.07 -3.03 -1.68
N ALA A 35 7.49 -1.84 -1.25
CA ALA A 35 8.49 -1.04 -1.92
C ALA A 35 9.76 -1.00 -1.06
N TRP A 36 10.89 -1.24 -1.69
CA TRP A 36 12.21 -1.19 -1.10
C TRP A 36 13.02 -0.05 -1.69
N VAL A 37 13.90 0.48 -0.86
CA VAL A 37 15.06 1.29 -1.20
C VAL A 37 16.27 0.38 -1.05
N LEU A 38 16.77 -0.12 -2.18
CA LEU A 38 17.98 -0.94 -2.23
C LEU A 38 19.24 -0.06 -2.18
N LYS A 39 19.27 1.03 -2.94
CA LYS A 39 20.38 1.98 -3.00
C LYS A 39 20.32 3.06 -1.90
N LYS A 40 20.44 2.63 -0.64
CA LYS A 40 20.31 3.51 0.53
C LYS A 40 21.41 4.59 0.61
N ASP A 41 22.58 4.29 0.07
CA ASP A 41 23.75 5.16 -0.02
C ASP A 41 23.53 6.39 -0.92
N GLN A 42 22.60 6.28 -1.89
CA GLN A 42 22.26 7.38 -2.79
C GLN A 42 21.29 8.39 -2.17
N LEU A 43 20.64 8.05 -1.06
CA LEU A 43 19.73 8.94 -0.36
C LEU A 43 20.52 9.92 0.51
N THR A 44 20.76 11.11 -0.04
CA THR A 44 21.38 12.23 0.67
C THR A 44 20.43 13.42 0.71
N ARG A 45 20.47 14.17 1.81
CA ARG A 45 19.84 15.50 1.88
C ARG A 45 20.90 16.55 2.17
N GLN A 46 20.62 17.77 1.77
CA GLN A 46 21.45 18.92 2.11
C GLN A 46 20.95 19.55 3.40
N ILE A 47 21.84 19.73 4.37
CA ILE A 47 21.58 20.49 5.59
C ILE A 47 22.61 21.61 5.73
N ILE A 48 22.21 22.70 6.37
CA ILE A 48 23.13 23.76 6.78
C ILE A 48 23.77 23.32 8.09
N ASN A 49 25.10 23.22 8.11
CA ASN A 49 25.83 22.88 9.34
C ASN A 49 25.90 24.08 10.29
N ALA A 50 26.41 23.87 11.51
CA ALA A 50 26.57 24.95 12.51
C ALA A 50 27.50 26.11 12.07
N ARG A 51 28.20 25.98 10.93
CA ARG A 51 29.06 27.02 10.33
C ARG A 51 28.42 27.68 9.09
N GLY A 52 27.13 27.46 8.83
CA GLY A 52 26.43 28.05 7.69
C GLY A 52 26.75 27.42 6.34
N GLN A 53 27.49 26.31 6.29
CA GLN A 53 27.85 25.63 5.04
C GLN A 53 26.83 24.54 4.70
N LEU A 54 26.51 24.41 3.41
CA LEU A 54 25.69 23.32 2.89
C LEU A 54 26.49 22.01 2.87
N VAL A 55 26.01 21.01 3.61
CA VAL A 55 26.63 19.69 3.70
C VAL A 55 25.62 18.62 3.30
N LYS A 56 26.06 17.64 2.51
CA LYS A 56 25.26 16.46 2.16
C LYS A 56 25.38 15.43 3.28
N VAL A 57 24.24 14.98 3.80
CA VAL A 57 24.15 13.98 4.89
C VAL A 57 23.24 12.85 4.46
N PRO A 58 23.57 11.58 4.75
CA PRO A 58 22.71 10.44 4.41
C PRO A 58 21.33 10.55 5.10
N VAL A 59 20.30 10.12 4.39
CA VAL A 59 18.94 10.05 4.90
C VAL A 59 18.73 8.71 5.59
N MET A 60 18.21 8.74 6.81
CA MET A 60 17.81 7.52 7.52
C MET A 60 16.36 7.17 7.19
N LEU A 61 16.13 5.91 6.80
CA LEU A 61 14.79 5.39 6.54
C LEU A 61 14.05 5.17 7.87
N LEU A 62 12.74 5.39 7.84
CA LEU A 62 11.90 5.15 9.00
C LEU A 62 11.79 3.63 9.27
N PRO A 63 11.80 3.20 10.54
CA PRO A 63 11.63 1.79 10.86
C PRO A 63 10.31 1.24 10.32
N GLY A 64 10.34 0.08 9.67
CA GLY A 64 9.15 -0.56 9.14
C GLY A 64 8.61 0.02 7.83
N THR A 65 9.21 1.04 7.23
CA THR A 65 8.81 1.51 5.88
C THR A 65 9.49 0.74 4.76
N ASN A 66 10.72 0.25 4.98
CA ASN A 66 11.51 -0.41 3.93
C ASN A 66 11.46 -1.95 3.99
N SER A 67 11.35 -2.52 5.19
CA SER A 67 11.49 -3.96 5.42
C SER A 67 10.17 -4.67 5.74
N SER A 68 9.06 -3.92 5.81
CA SER A 68 7.78 -4.46 6.23
C SER A 68 6.91 -4.74 5.01
N ILE A 69 6.61 -6.01 4.79
CA ILE A 69 5.69 -6.44 3.74
C ILE A 69 4.27 -6.00 4.13
N ARG A 70 3.61 -5.29 3.22
CA ARG A 70 2.19 -4.95 3.31
C ARG A 70 1.38 -6.09 2.75
N THR A 71 0.31 -6.45 3.44
CA THR A 71 -0.61 -7.49 2.98
C THR A 71 -2.02 -6.98 3.12
N SER A 72 -2.87 -7.38 2.17
CA SER A 72 -4.31 -7.19 2.20
C SER A 72 -5.00 -8.52 1.94
N THR A 73 -6.13 -8.74 2.60
CA THR A 73 -6.97 -9.91 2.32
C THR A 73 -8.42 -9.52 2.44
N GLY A 74 -9.28 -10.19 1.69
CA GLY A 74 -10.66 -9.78 1.61
C GLY A 74 -11.45 -10.65 0.66
N MET A 75 -12.60 -10.13 0.27
CA MET A 75 -13.52 -10.78 -0.64
C MET A 75 -14.04 -9.79 -1.67
N GLU A 76 -14.04 -10.21 -2.93
CA GLU A 76 -14.72 -9.56 -4.04
C GLU A 76 -16.01 -10.34 -4.36
N LEU A 77 -17.12 -9.62 -4.42
CA LEU A 77 -18.37 -10.10 -4.99
C LEU A 77 -18.55 -9.48 -6.37
N GLN A 78 -18.55 -10.30 -7.40
CA GLN A 78 -18.72 -9.87 -8.78
C GLN A 78 -20.08 -10.32 -9.32
N ILE A 79 -20.87 -9.35 -9.78
CA ILE A 79 -22.20 -9.54 -10.36
C ILE A 79 -22.19 -9.07 -11.82
N LEU A 80 -22.53 -9.94 -12.76
CA LEU A 80 -22.70 -9.55 -14.16
C LEU A 80 -24.09 -8.92 -14.34
N LEU A 81 -24.13 -7.64 -14.74
CA LEU A 81 -25.40 -6.93 -14.89
C LEU A 81 -26.14 -7.40 -16.16
N PRO A 82 -27.40 -7.84 -16.07
CA PRO A 82 -28.08 -8.54 -17.15
C PRO A 82 -28.39 -7.67 -18.39
N VAL A 83 -28.62 -6.37 -18.21
CA VAL A 83 -29.00 -5.48 -19.32
C VAL A 83 -27.79 -4.93 -20.07
N ILE A 84 -26.70 -4.63 -19.35
CA ILE A 84 -25.52 -3.94 -19.88
C ILE A 84 -24.27 -4.84 -19.98
N ASN A 85 -24.37 -6.10 -19.56
CA ASN A 85 -23.33 -7.14 -19.62
C ASN A 85 -21.94 -6.67 -19.11
N VAL A 86 -21.93 -5.80 -18.10
CA VAL A 86 -20.72 -5.33 -17.44
C VAL A 86 -20.66 -5.87 -16.01
N PRO A 87 -19.47 -6.20 -15.50
CA PRO A 87 -19.32 -6.63 -14.12
C PRO A 87 -19.49 -5.45 -13.18
N PHE A 88 -20.31 -5.62 -12.16
CA PHE A 88 -20.32 -4.83 -10.94
C PHE A 88 -19.54 -5.60 -9.88
N ARG A 89 -18.59 -4.94 -9.22
CA ARG A 89 -17.75 -5.55 -8.19
C ARG A 89 -17.91 -4.82 -6.89
N VAL A 90 -18.04 -5.57 -5.80
CA VAL A 90 -18.01 -5.06 -4.43
C VAL A 90 -16.85 -5.73 -3.73
N ILE A 91 -15.94 -4.95 -3.18
CA ILE A 91 -14.70 -5.43 -2.58
C ILE A 91 -14.65 -4.95 -1.14
N TYR A 92 -14.46 -5.88 -0.22
CA TYR A 92 -14.13 -5.56 1.17
C TYR A 92 -12.78 -6.17 1.51
N ALA A 93 -11.87 -5.34 2.04
CA ALA A 93 -10.50 -5.70 2.35
C ALA A 93 -10.13 -5.33 3.79
N ILE A 94 -9.24 -6.12 4.38
CA ILE A 94 -8.54 -5.83 5.63
C ILE A 94 -7.02 -5.88 5.40
N ASN A 95 -6.29 -5.01 6.10
CA ASN A 95 -4.84 -4.83 5.97
C ASN A 95 -4.17 -5.26 7.28
N PRO A 96 -3.85 -6.55 7.47
CA PRO A 96 -3.28 -7.03 8.73
C PRO A 96 -1.87 -6.49 8.99
N ASN A 97 -1.02 -6.36 7.96
CA ASN A 97 0.37 -5.90 8.12
C ASN A 97 0.54 -4.39 7.87
N ARG A 98 -0.38 -3.59 8.42
CA ARG A 98 -0.38 -2.13 8.28
C ARG A 98 0.66 -1.45 9.16
N LEU A 99 1.19 -0.33 8.72
CA LEU A 99 2.04 0.56 9.50
C LEU A 99 1.19 1.63 10.20
N ASP A 100 1.15 1.52 11.53
CA ASP A 100 0.41 2.43 12.39
C ASP A 100 1.32 2.84 13.57
N ARG A 101 2.13 3.88 13.36
CA ARG A 101 3.15 4.32 14.32
C ARG A 101 3.34 5.83 14.31
N SER A 102 3.47 6.40 15.50
CA SER A 102 3.96 7.76 15.69
C SER A 102 5.45 7.76 15.97
N LEU A 103 6.22 8.46 15.13
CA LEU A 103 7.67 8.56 15.22
C LEU A 103 8.07 10.00 15.52
N VAL A 104 9.06 10.18 16.38
CA VAL A 104 9.63 11.50 16.65
C VAL A 104 10.82 11.71 15.72
N GLY A 105 10.77 12.77 14.92
CA GLY A 105 11.85 13.08 13.98
C GLY A 105 13.12 13.46 14.73
N PRO A 106 14.30 12.84 14.43
CA PRO A 106 15.53 13.08 15.16
C PRO A 106 16.09 14.51 15.02
N MET A 107 15.54 15.33 14.13
CA MET A 107 15.99 16.71 13.90
C MET A 107 14.98 17.78 14.29
N THR A 108 13.68 17.50 14.23
CA THR A 108 12.64 18.50 14.49
C THR A 108 11.98 18.32 15.84
N GLY A 109 12.11 17.16 16.51
CA GLY A 109 11.42 16.84 17.76
C GLY A 109 9.89 16.75 17.63
N SER A 110 9.34 17.08 16.47
CA SER A 110 7.92 17.00 16.18
C SER A 110 7.53 15.53 15.97
N PRO A 111 6.43 15.07 16.59
CA PRO A 111 5.85 13.78 16.26
C PRO A 111 5.32 13.82 14.81
N PHE A 112 5.59 12.74 14.07
CA PHE A 112 5.01 12.46 12.77
C PHE A 112 4.40 11.05 12.81
N GLY A 113 3.09 10.97 12.57
CA GLY A 113 2.35 9.71 12.58
C GLY A 113 2.17 9.15 11.18
N ILE A 114 2.52 7.89 10.98
CA ILE A 114 2.08 7.10 9.83
C ILE A 114 0.92 6.24 10.30
N HIS A 115 -0.26 6.50 9.73
CA HIS A 115 -1.48 5.76 10.04
C HIS A 115 -2.03 5.20 8.73
N GLU A 116 -1.76 3.94 8.44
CA GLU A 116 -2.35 3.21 7.32
C GLU A 116 -3.75 2.70 7.68
N LYS A 117 -4.67 2.68 6.70
CA LYS A 117 -6.05 2.21 6.92
C LYS A 117 -6.08 0.72 7.25
N PHE A 118 -6.88 0.33 8.24
CA PHE A 118 -7.05 -1.08 8.59
C PHE A 118 -7.99 -1.83 7.64
N ASN A 119 -9.07 -1.20 7.19
CA ASN A 119 -10.04 -1.79 6.30
C ASN A 119 -10.39 -0.84 5.16
N GLU A 120 -10.90 -1.41 4.09
CA GLU A 120 -11.33 -0.65 2.93
C GLU A 120 -12.53 -1.31 2.25
N PHE A 121 -13.46 -0.48 1.80
CA PHE A 121 -14.58 -0.88 0.98
C PHE A 121 -14.47 -0.16 -0.36
N LYS A 122 -14.53 -0.91 -1.47
CA LYS A 122 -14.54 -0.37 -2.83
C LYS A 122 -15.66 -1.02 -3.63
N PHE A 123 -16.15 -0.28 -4.61
CA PHE A 123 -16.99 -0.84 -5.65
C PHE A 123 -16.55 -0.33 -7.01
N THR A 124 -16.74 -1.14 -8.04
CA THR A 124 -16.43 -0.76 -9.43
C THR A 124 -17.52 -1.23 -10.37
N VAL A 125 -17.67 -0.52 -11.50
CA VAL A 125 -18.60 -0.84 -12.58
C VAL A 125 -17.80 -0.89 -13.88
N GLY A 126 -17.83 -2.02 -14.59
CA GLY A 126 -17.12 -2.16 -15.86
C GLY A 126 -15.63 -2.48 -15.70
N ARG A 127 -14.76 -1.75 -16.43
CA ARG A 127 -13.31 -2.04 -16.54
C ARG A 127 -12.42 -1.18 -15.64
N THR A 128 -12.96 -0.22 -14.90
CA THR A 128 -12.13 0.67 -14.08
C THR A 128 -11.64 -0.04 -12.81
N PHE A 129 -10.31 -0.05 -12.66
CA PHE A 129 -9.55 -0.38 -11.46
C PHE A 129 -8.65 0.80 -11.11
#